data_AF-H2YXB0-F1
#
_entry.id   AF-H2YXB0-F1
#
_cell.length_a   1.000
_cell.length_b   1.000
_cell.length_c   1.000
_cell.angle_alpha   90.00
_cell.angle_beta   90.00
_cell.angle_gamma   90.00
#
_symmetry.space_group_name_H-M   'P 1'
#
loop_
_entity.id
_entity.type
_entity.pdbx_description
1 polymer ?
#
loop_
_entity_poly.entity_id
_entity_poly.type
_entity_poly.pdbx_seq_one_letter_code
_entity_poly.pdbx_strand_id
1 'polypeptide(L)'
;YWCLVFSICGYWCLVSSICGYWCLVSSICGYWCLVSSICGYWCLVSSICGDWCLVSSICGYWCLVSSICGDWCLVSSICGNWCFVSSICGDWCLVFSICGYWCLVSSICGDWCLVSSICGDWCLVSSICGYWCLVSSICGYWCLVSSICGDWCLVSSICGYWCLVSSICGDWCLVSSICGDWCLVSSICGYWCLVSSICGYWCLVSSICGDWCLVSSICGNWCLVFSICGDWCLVFSICGDWCLVSSICGDWCLVSSICGYWVLVASICGDWCLVSSICGYWCLVSSICG
;
A
#
# COMPACT_ATOMS: atom_id res chain seq x y z
N TYR A 1 -28.89 -4.76 -23.47
CA TYR A 1 -29.49 -3.49 -23.90
C TYR A 1 -29.34 -2.49 -22.76
N TRP A 2 -29.02 -1.24 -23.06
CA TRP A 2 -28.41 -0.26 -22.16
C TRP A 2 -29.32 0.19 -21.00
N CYS A 3 -28.74 0.54 -19.85
CA CYS A 3 -29.40 1.22 -18.74
C CYS A 3 -28.67 2.52 -18.41
N LEU A 4 -29.42 3.63 -18.42
CA LEU A 4 -28.96 4.97 -18.09
C LEU A 4 -29.84 5.51 -16.95
N VAL A 5 -29.24 5.78 -15.79
CA VAL A 5 -29.97 6.34 -14.64
C VAL A 5 -29.26 7.58 -14.14
N PHE A 6 -30.02 8.67 -14.04
CA PHE A 6 -29.57 9.94 -13.50
C PHE A 6 -30.53 10.36 -12.39
N SER A 7 -30.00 10.67 -11.22
CA SER A 7 -30.79 11.13 -10.07
C SER A 7 -30.19 12.39 -9.48
N ILE A 8 -31.02 13.38 -9.21
CA ILE A 8 -30.66 14.60 -8.49
C ILE A 8 -31.70 14.79 -7.39
N CYS A 9 -31.25 14.87 -6.14
CA CYS A 9 -32.14 15.02 -4.99
C CYS A 9 -31.53 15.92 -3.90
N GLY A 10 -32.37 16.59 -3.11
CA GLY A 10 -31.89 17.46 -2.04
C GLY A 10 -31.50 16.71 -0.76
N TYR A 11 -32.13 15.58 -0.46
CA TYR A 11 -31.99 14.90 0.83
C TYR A 11 -31.49 13.46 0.64
N TRP A 12 -32.31 12.58 0.07
CA TRP A 12 -31.97 11.16 -0.10
C TRP A 12 -32.10 10.73 -1.56
N CYS A 13 -31.06 10.06 -2.06
CA CYS A 13 -31.03 9.43 -3.37
C CYS A 13 -30.76 7.94 -3.21
N LEU A 14 -31.69 7.11 -3.70
CA LEU A 14 -31.49 5.68 -3.82
C LEU A 14 -31.60 5.31 -5.29
N VAL A 15 -30.51 4.80 -5.85
CA VAL A 15 -30.45 4.36 -7.24
C VAL A 15 -30.01 2.90 -7.29
N SER A 16 -30.82 2.08 -7.95
CA SER A 16 -30.46 0.71 -8.27
C SER A 16 -30.65 0.46 -9.76
N SER A 17 -29.72 -0.27 -10.35
CA SER A 17 -29.79 -0.64 -11.76
C SER A 17 -29.29 -2.06 -11.98
N ILE A 18 -29.98 -2.78 -12.87
CA ILE A 18 -29.58 -4.12 -13.31
C ILE A 18 -29.66 -4.11 -14.83
N CYS A 19 -28.57 -4.47 -15.51
CA CYS A 19 -28.55 -4.48 -16.97
C CYS A 19 -27.65 -5.58 -17.54
N GLY A 20 -27.94 -6.02 -18.77
CA GLY A 20 -27.18 -7.09 -19.40
C GLY A 20 -25.86 -6.64 -20.05
N TYR A 21 -25.79 -5.41 -20.57
CA TYR A 21 -24.67 -4.97 -21.42
C TYR A 21 -23.99 -3.72 -20.87
N TRP A 22 -24.64 -2.57 -20.90
CA TRP A 22 -24.08 -1.31 -20.40
C TRP A 22 -24.95 -0.71 -19.31
N CYS A 23 -24.31 -0.34 -18.20
CA CYS A 23 -24.90 0.44 -17.13
C CYS A 23 -24.15 1.76 -16.99
N LEU A 24 -24.88 2.87 -16.97
CA LEU A 24 -24.35 4.14 -16.52
C LEU A 24 -25.30 4.71 -15.47
N VAL A 25 -24.77 4.91 -14.27
CA VAL A 25 -25.50 5.48 -13.15
C VAL A 25 -24.78 6.73 -12.67
N SER A 26 -25.52 7.82 -12.56
CA SER A 26 -25.05 9.04 -11.96
C SER A 26 -26.05 9.55 -10.93
N SER A 27 -25.53 10.01 -9.80
CA SER A 27 -26.34 10.52 -8.71
C SER A 27 -25.68 11.74 -8.08
N ILE A 28 -26.50 12.76 -7.81
CA ILE A 28 -26.11 13.96 -7.07
C ILE A 28 -27.12 14.12 -5.94
N CYS A 29 -26.64 14.14 -4.70
CA CYS A 29 -27.51 14.33 -3.55
C CYS A 29 -26.93 15.35 -2.55
N GLY A 30 -27.81 16.00 -1.80
CA GLY A 30 -27.38 16.90 -0.73
C GLY A 30 -26.87 16.17 0.51
N TYR A 31 -27.51 15.06 0.92
CA TYR A 31 -27.23 14.44 2.22
C TYR A 31 -26.82 12.97 2.08
N TRP A 32 -27.73 12.09 1.66
CA TRP A 32 -27.50 10.64 1.56
C TRP A 32 -27.62 10.13 0.12
N CYS A 33 -26.59 9.43 -0.34
CA CYS A 33 -26.60 8.69 -1.60
C CYS A 33 -26.35 7.20 -1.37
N LEU A 34 -27.23 6.37 -1.94
CA LEU A 34 -26.97 4.95 -2.11
C LEU A 34 -27.13 4.58 -3.58
N VAL A 35 -26.03 4.10 -4.18
CA VAL A 35 -25.99 3.62 -5.55
C VAL A 35 -25.57 2.17 -5.59
N SER A 36 -26.38 1.36 -6.28
CA SER A 36 -26.07 -0.04 -6.57
C SER A 36 -26.26 -0.31 -8.05
N SER A 37 -25.32 -1.00 -8.66
CA SER A 37 -25.42 -1.38 -10.06
C SER A 37 -24.89 -2.78 -10.30
N ILE A 38 -25.67 -3.58 -11.03
CA ILE A 38 -25.25 -4.91 -11.51
C ILE A 38 -25.28 -4.89 -13.03
N CYS A 39 -24.16 -5.24 -13.66
CA CYS A 39 -24.08 -5.29 -15.11
C CYS A 39 -23.31 -6.50 -15.64
N GLY A 40 -23.68 -6.99 -16.82
CA GLY A 40 -22.97 -8.09 -17.47
C GLY A 40 -21.62 -7.69 -18.07
N TYR A 41 -21.54 -6.54 -18.74
CA TYR A 41 -20.37 -6.14 -19.52
C TYR A 41 -19.70 -4.88 -18.96
N TRP A 42 -20.33 -3.71 -19.07
CA TRP A 42 -19.74 -2.43 -18.67
C TRP A 42 -20.59 -1.70 -17.62
N CYS A 43 -19.94 -1.28 -16.54
CA CYS A 43 -20.53 -0.47 -15.49
C CYS A 43 -19.77 0.83 -15.30
N LEU A 44 -20.47 1.95 -15.35
CA LEU A 44 -19.96 3.23 -14.90
C LEU A 44 -20.89 3.78 -13.82
N VAL A 45 -20.32 4.00 -12.63
CA VAL A 45 -21.05 4.58 -11.50
C VAL A 45 -20.34 5.83 -11.03
N SER A 46 -21.11 6.91 -10.93
CA SER A 46 -20.67 8.19 -10.38
C SER A 46 -21.64 8.67 -9.32
N SER A 47 -21.11 9.18 -8.23
CA SER A 47 -21.90 9.73 -7.13
C SER A 47 -21.23 10.96 -6.55
N ILE A 48 -22.03 11.98 -6.30
CA ILE A 48 -21.63 13.18 -5.57
C ILE A 48 -22.64 13.37 -4.44
N CYS A 49 -22.16 13.50 -3.22
CA CYS A 49 -23.00 13.70 -2.04
C CYS A 49 -22.38 14.71 -1.08
N GLY A 50 -23.22 15.40 -0.31
CA GLY A 50 -22.74 16.28 0.75
C GLY A 50 -22.17 15.48 1.92
N ASP A 51 -22.94 14.53 2.47
CA ASP A 51 -22.53 13.93 3.74
C ASP A 51 -22.15 12.45 3.57
N TRP A 52 -23.09 11.60 3.14
CA TRP A 52 -22.92 10.14 3.12
C TRP A 52 -23.08 9.55 1.72
N CYS A 53 -22.07 8.79 1.28
CA CYS A 53 -22.08 8.02 0.04
C CYS A 53 -21.89 6.54 0.29
N LEU A 54 -22.74 5.72 -0.31
CA LEU A 54 -22.49 4.30 -0.48
C LEU A 54 -22.63 3.90 -1.94
N VAL A 55 -21.55 3.41 -2.54
CA VAL A 55 -21.52 2.95 -3.92
C VAL A 55 -21.12 1.49 -3.98
N SER A 56 -21.93 0.70 -4.67
CA SER A 56 -21.66 -0.71 -4.92
C SER A 56 -21.85 -1.04 -6.40
N SER A 57 -20.89 -1.76 -6.97
CA SER A 57 -20.98 -2.19 -8.37
C SER A 57 -20.47 -3.61 -8.56
N ILE A 58 -21.25 -4.41 -9.28
CA ILE A 58 -20.85 -5.74 -9.72
C ILE A 58 -20.88 -5.76 -11.24
N CYS A 59 -19.76 -6.14 -11.88
CA CYS A 59 -19.70 -6.23 -13.33
C CYS A 59 -18.92 -7.46 -13.83
N GLY A 60 -19.31 -7.98 -14.99
CA GLY A 60 -18.61 -9.13 -15.59
C GLY A 60 -17.29 -8.76 -16.28
N TYR A 61 -17.20 -7.59 -16.92
CA TYR A 61 -16.05 -7.23 -17.75
C TYR A 61 -15.33 -5.98 -17.23
N TRP A 62 -15.97 -4.82 -17.28
CA TRP A 62 -15.36 -3.52 -16.93
C TRP A 62 -16.19 -2.73 -15.91
N CYS A 63 -15.53 -2.26 -14.86
CA CYS A 63 -16.11 -1.40 -13.83
C CYS A 63 -15.32 -0.10 -13.72
N LEU A 64 -16.03 1.02 -13.73
CA LEU A 64 -15.51 2.29 -13.26
C LEU A 64 -16.43 2.85 -12.19
N VAL A 65 -15.89 3.09 -11.01
CA VAL A 65 -16.61 3.66 -9.88
C VAL A 65 -15.90 4.92 -9.41
N SER A 66 -16.68 5.99 -9.29
CA SER A 66 -16.24 7.28 -8.78
C SER A 66 -17.22 7.79 -7.74
N SER A 67 -16.67 8.34 -6.66
CA SER A 67 -17.46 8.91 -5.57
C SER A 67 -16.77 10.14 -5.01
N ILE A 68 -17.56 11.17 -4.75
CA ILE A 68 -17.14 12.37 -4.03
C ILE A 68 -18.14 12.59 -2.90
N CYS A 69 -17.66 12.66 -1.67
CA CYS A 69 -18.47 13.01 -0.50
C CYS A 69 -17.80 14.08 0.36
N GLY A 70 -18.58 14.79 1.16
CA GLY A 70 -18.05 15.65 2.22
C GLY A 70 -17.57 14.83 3.40
N ASP A 71 -18.41 13.97 3.98
CA ASP A 71 -18.02 13.34 5.26
C ASP A 71 -17.60 11.87 5.09
N TRP A 72 -18.53 11.00 4.69
CA TRP A 72 -18.34 9.55 4.69
C TRP A 72 -18.57 8.92 3.31
N CYS A 73 -17.58 8.16 2.83
CA CYS A 73 -17.68 7.40 1.61
C CYS A 73 -17.35 5.92 1.83
N LEU A 74 -18.24 5.05 1.34
CA LEU A 74 -17.96 3.64 1.15
C LEU A 74 -18.11 3.26 -0.32
N VAL A 75 -17.04 2.75 -0.92
CA VAL A 75 -17.04 2.24 -2.29
C VAL A 75 -16.67 0.77 -2.32
N SER A 76 -17.51 -0.03 -2.97
CA SER A 76 -17.26 -1.45 -3.19
C SER A 76 -17.44 -1.81 -4.66
N SER A 77 -16.48 -2.53 -5.22
CA SER A 77 -16.57 -2.98 -6.61
C SER A 77 -16.05 -4.40 -6.78
N ILE A 78 -16.83 -5.21 -7.49
CA ILE A 78 -16.42 -6.56 -7.91
C ILE A 78 -16.47 -6.59 -9.44
N CYS A 79 -15.36 -6.95 -10.08
CA CYS A 79 -15.30 -7.11 -11.53
C CYS A 79 -14.62 -8.41 -11.96
N GLY A 80 -15.00 -8.92 -13.14
CA GLY A 80 -14.29 -10.05 -13.74
C GLY A 80 -12.91 -9.64 -14.28
N ASN A 81 -12.81 -8.54 -15.03
CA ASN A 81 -11.54 -8.21 -15.71
C ASN A 81 -10.92 -6.90 -15.23
N TRP A 82 -11.56 -5.76 -15.51
CA TRP A 82 -10.96 -4.44 -15.26
C TRP A 82 -11.78 -3.66 -14.24
N CYS A 83 -11.15 -3.22 -13.17
CA CYS A 83 -11.75 -2.41 -12.12
C CYS A 83 -10.96 -1.13 -11.93
N PHE A 84 -11.65 0.01 -12.03
CA PHE A 84 -11.14 1.29 -11.59
C PHE A 84 -12.04 1.85 -10.49
N VAL A 85 -11.46 2.14 -9.33
CA VAL A 85 -12.16 2.77 -8.22
C VAL A 85 -11.45 4.05 -7.82
N SER A 86 -12.23 5.12 -7.70
CA SER A 86 -11.78 6.41 -7.20
C SER A 86 -12.74 6.95 -6.17
N SER A 87 -12.20 7.51 -5.11
CA SER A 87 -12.97 8.10 -4.02
C SER A 87 -12.27 9.34 -3.48
N ILE A 88 -13.04 10.39 -3.25
CA ILE A 88 -12.60 11.60 -2.59
C ILE A 88 -13.60 11.88 -1.48
N CYS A 89 -13.11 12.03 -0.25
CA CYS A 89 -13.92 12.34 0.91
C CYS A 89 -13.23 13.36 1.82
N GLY A 90 -13.99 14.12 2.59
CA GLY A 90 -13.45 15.00 3.62
C GLY A 90 -12.97 14.21 4.83
N ASP A 91 -13.79 13.33 5.41
CA ASP A 91 -13.43 12.72 6.69
C ASP A 91 -13.04 11.24 6.53
N TRP A 92 -13.98 10.37 6.14
CA TRP A 92 -13.81 8.91 6.18
C TRP A 92 -14.00 8.26 4.80
N CYS A 93 -12.99 7.50 4.37
CA CYS A 93 -13.00 6.72 3.15
C CYS A 93 -12.81 5.23 3.41
N LEU A 94 -13.71 4.41 2.88
CA LEU A 94 -13.55 2.97 2.82
C LEU A 94 -13.68 2.49 1.37
N VAL A 95 -12.61 1.92 0.82
CA VAL A 95 -12.59 1.42 -0.55
C VAL A 95 -12.21 -0.06 -0.60
N PHE A 96 -13.08 -0.84 -1.23
CA PHE A 96 -12.90 -2.28 -1.44
C PHE A 96 -13.03 -2.63 -2.91
N SER A 97 -12.02 -3.30 -3.46
CA SER A 97 -12.07 -3.80 -4.84
C SER A 97 -11.65 -5.26 -4.94
N ILE A 98 -12.38 -6.00 -5.77
CA ILE A 98 -12.01 -7.36 -6.17
C ILE A 98 -12.07 -7.43 -7.70
N CYS A 99 -10.97 -7.83 -8.34
CA CYS A 99 -10.94 -8.03 -9.78
C CYS A 99 -10.23 -9.33 -10.18
N GLY A 100 -10.57 -9.90 -11.33
CA GLY A 100 -9.81 -11.03 -11.88
C GLY A 100 -8.47 -10.62 -12.47
N TYR A 101 -8.42 -9.57 -13.30
CA TYR A 101 -7.21 -9.25 -14.07
C TYR A 101 -6.50 -7.98 -13.60
N TRP A 102 -7.15 -6.82 -13.73
CA TRP A 102 -6.54 -5.51 -13.48
C TRP A 102 -7.38 -4.67 -12.50
N CYS A 103 -6.76 -4.25 -11.40
CA CYS A 103 -7.33 -3.32 -10.44
C CYS A 103 -6.50 -2.05 -10.35
N LEU A 104 -7.19 -0.91 -10.39
CA LEU A 104 -6.64 0.36 -9.95
C LEU A 104 -7.56 0.97 -8.90
N VAL A 105 -7.02 1.23 -7.72
CA VAL A 105 -7.72 1.90 -6.62
C VAL A 105 -7.00 3.17 -6.23
N SER A 106 -7.75 4.26 -6.15
CA SER A 106 -7.27 5.55 -5.68
C SER A 106 -8.23 6.12 -4.65
N SER A 107 -7.67 6.71 -3.60
CA SER A 107 -8.44 7.33 -2.52
C SER A 107 -7.74 8.57 -2.02
N ILE A 108 -8.53 9.61 -1.76
CA ILE A 108 -8.09 10.83 -1.09
C ILE A 108 -9.06 11.10 0.04
N CYS A 109 -8.55 11.25 1.26
CA CYS A 109 -9.35 11.62 2.42
C CYS A 109 -8.65 12.68 3.27
N GLY A 110 -9.41 13.46 4.05
CA GLY A 110 -8.85 14.33 5.08
C GLY A 110 -8.41 13.52 6.29
N ASP A 111 -9.27 12.66 6.84
CA ASP A 111 -8.97 12.03 8.14
C ASP A 111 -8.56 10.57 8.03
N TRP A 112 -9.50 9.68 7.72
CA TRP A 112 -9.30 8.23 7.78
C TRP A 112 -9.50 7.57 6.42
N CYS A 113 -8.48 6.87 5.95
CA CYS A 113 -8.53 6.08 4.72
C CYS A 113 -8.29 4.61 5.01
N LEU A 114 -9.19 3.75 4.54
CA LEU A 114 -8.92 2.32 4.40
C LEU A 114 -9.12 1.90 2.96
N VAL A 115 -8.06 1.33 2.38
CA VAL A 115 -8.09 0.77 1.03
C VAL A 115 -7.71 -0.69 1.09
N SER A 116 -8.53 -1.53 0.47
CA SER A 116 -8.18 -2.92 0.22
C SER A 116 -8.52 -3.34 -1.20
N SER A 117 -7.61 -4.10 -1.79
CA SER A 117 -7.76 -4.61 -3.15
C SER A 117 -7.26 -6.04 -3.27
N ILE A 118 -8.04 -6.88 -3.95
CA ILE A 118 -7.65 -8.24 -4.32
C ILE A 118 -7.70 -8.34 -5.84
N CYS A 119 -6.59 -8.73 -6.47
CA CYS A 119 -6.54 -8.98 -7.91
C CYS A 119 -5.88 -10.32 -8.26
N GLY A 120 -6.22 -10.90 -9.41
CA GLY A 120 -5.47 -12.03 -9.96
C GLY A 120 -4.11 -11.59 -10.52
N ASP A 121 -4.06 -10.61 -11.41
CA ASP A 121 -2.81 -10.29 -12.12
C ASP A 121 -2.16 -8.99 -11.65
N TRP A 122 -2.78 -7.85 -11.92
CA TRP A 122 -2.19 -6.53 -11.71
C TRP A 122 -3.03 -5.69 -10.74
N CYS A 123 -2.39 -5.18 -9.70
CA CYS A 123 -3.01 -4.28 -8.73
C CYS A 123 -2.14 -3.06 -8.51
N LEU A 124 -2.77 -1.89 -8.65
CA LEU A 124 -2.20 -0.61 -8.29
C LEU A 124 -3.11 0.05 -7.24
N VAL A 125 -2.54 0.38 -6.09
CA VAL A 125 -3.24 1.07 -5.00
C VAL A 125 -2.50 2.35 -4.65
N SER A 126 -3.25 3.45 -4.64
CA SER A 126 -2.78 4.73 -4.13
C SER A 126 -3.76 5.30 -3.10
N SER A 127 -3.20 5.89 -2.06
CA SER A 127 -3.95 6.54 -1.00
C SER A 127 -3.23 7.78 -0.52
N ILE A 128 -4.01 8.85 -0.29
CA ILE A 128 -3.54 10.07 0.34
C ILE A 128 -4.51 10.36 1.48
N CYS A 129 -4.00 10.49 2.70
CA CYS A 129 -4.80 10.90 3.85
C CYS A 129 -4.11 11.99 4.67
N GLY A 130 -4.86 12.77 5.44
CA GLY A 130 -4.29 13.67 6.44
C GLY A 130 -3.83 12.93 7.68
N TYR A 131 -4.68 12.11 8.31
CA TYR A 131 -4.35 11.54 9.62
C TYR A 131 -3.98 10.06 9.58
N TRP A 132 -4.91 9.17 9.20
CA TRP A 132 -4.73 7.72 9.28
C TRP A 132 -4.94 7.04 7.93
N CYS A 133 -3.93 6.27 7.49
CA CYS A 133 -4.00 5.45 6.28
C CYS A 133 -3.78 3.98 6.59
N LEU A 134 -4.69 3.12 6.12
CA LEU A 134 -4.47 1.69 6.04
C LEU A 134 -4.64 1.21 4.60
N VAL A 135 -3.58 0.64 4.05
CA VAL A 135 -3.58 0.07 2.71
C VAL A 135 -3.22 -1.40 2.75
N SER A 136 -4.05 -2.22 2.11
CA SER A 136 -3.81 -3.65 1.94
C SER A 136 -4.03 -4.07 0.50
N SER A 137 -3.12 -4.89 -0.02
CA SER A 137 -3.26 -5.45 -1.35
C SER A 137 -2.84 -6.91 -1.41
N ILE A 138 -3.60 -7.70 -2.16
CA ILE A 138 -3.27 -9.08 -2.47
C ILE A 138 -3.34 -9.24 -3.98
N CYS A 139 -2.25 -9.71 -4.60
CA CYS A 139 -2.19 -9.94 -6.04
C CYS A 139 -1.45 -11.23 -6.39
N GLY A 140 -1.80 -11.85 -7.52
CA GLY A 140 -1.09 -13.02 -8.01
C GLY A 140 0.24 -12.67 -8.68
N TYR A 141 0.29 -11.62 -9.50
CA TYR A 141 1.50 -11.31 -10.27
C TYR A 141 2.18 -10.01 -9.84
N TRP A 142 1.56 -8.85 -10.09
CA TRP A 142 2.19 -7.54 -9.91
C TRP A 142 1.40 -6.66 -8.93
N CYS A 143 2.09 -6.20 -7.89
CA CYS A 143 1.57 -5.23 -6.93
C CYS A 143 2.37 -3.94 -6.96
N LEU A 144 1.67 -2.81 -7.03
CA LEU A 144 2.22 -1.52 -6.68
C LEU A 144 1.33 -0.84 -5.63
N VAL A 145 1.92 -0.54 -4.48
CA VAL A 145 1.23 0.14 -3.39
C VAL A 145 1.97 1.42 -3.03
N SER A 146 1.22 2.51 -2.95
CA SER A 146 1.70 3.82 -2.56
C SER A 146 0.75 4.45 -1.55
N SER A 147 1.32 5.01 -0.48
CA SER A 147 0.58 5.76 0.51
C SER A 147 1.32 7.03 0.92
N ILE A 148 0.55 8.10 1.11
CA ILE A 148 1.02 9.34 1.71
C ILE A 148 0.06 9.68 2.85
N CYS A 149 0.59 9.89 4.04
CA CYS A 149 -0.21 10.28 5.20
C CYS A 149 0.50 11.35 6.05
N GLY A 150 -0.26 12.15 6.77
CA GLY A 150 0.31 13.10 7.73
C GLY A 150 0.83 12.38 8.97
N ASP A 151 0.01 11.54 9.62
CA ASP A 151 0.41 11.01 10.94
C ASP A 151 0.75 9.51 10.87
N TRP A 152 -0.25 8.65 10.63
CA TRP A 152 -0.12 7.20 10.75
C TRP A 152 -0.34 6.47 9.42
N CYS A 153 0.64 5.66 9.02
CA CYS A 153 0.56 4.80 7.85
C CYS A 153 0.73 3.33 8.21
N LEU A 154 -0.18 2.49 7.74
CA LEU A 154 0.03 1.05 7.67
C LEU A 154 -0.15 0.58 6.23
N VAL A 155 0.89 -0.02 5.68
CA VAL A 155 0.89 -0.60 4.34
C VAL A 155 1.25 -2.08 4.41
N SER A 156 0.40 -2.90 3.80
CA SER A 156 0.60 -4.33 3.69
C SER A 156 0.36 -4.79 2.26
N SER A 157 1.25 -5.64 1.73
CA SER A 157 1.09 -6.21 0.40
C SER A 157 1.55 -7.65 0.33
N ILE A 158 0.75 -8.49 -0.31
CA ILE A 158 1.10 -9.87 -0.63
C ILE A 158 1.06 -10.03 -2.15
N CYS A 159 2.17 -10.49 -2.74
CA CYS A 159 2.21 -10.80 -4.17
C CYS A 159 2.85 -12.15 -4.47
N GLY A 160 2.48 -12.76 -5.59
CA GLY A 160 3.17 -13.97 -6.07
C GLY A 160 4.51 -13.65 -6.73
N TYR A 161 4.61 -12.62 -7.58
CA TYR A 161 5.82 -12.37 -8.37
C TYR A 161 6.54 -11.07 -8.00
N TRP A 162 5.97 -9.92 -8.31
CA TRP A 162 6.59 -8.60 -8.15
C TRP A 162 5.78 -7.71 -7.23
N CYS A 163 6.43 -7.13 -6.23
CA CYS A 163 5.82 -6.19 -5.29
C CYS A 163 6.70 -4.96 -5.13
N LEU A 164 6.08 -3.79 -5.32
CA LEU A 164 6.65 -2.50 -4.99
C LEU A 164 5.77 -1.81 -3.95
N VAL A 165 6.36 -1.48 -2.81
CA VAL A 165 5.69 -0.73 -1.74
C VAL A 165 6.45 0.55 -1.45
N SER A 166 5.72 1.65 -1.43
CA SER A 166 6.23 2.97 -1.07
C SER A 166 5.29 3.63 -0.08
N SER A 167 5.86 4.27 0.93
CA SER A 167 5.10 4.99 1.95
C SER A 167 5.84 6.24 2.39
N ILE A 168 5.08 7.32 2.57
CA ILE A 168 5.56 8.56 3.17
C ILE A 168 4.61 8.92 4.30
N CYS A 169 5.14 9.10 5.50
CA CYS A 169 4.36 9.57 6.64
C CYS A 169 5.08 10.68 7.41
N GLY A 170 4.34 11.53 8.12
CA GLY A 170 4.93 12.47 9.07
C GLY A 170 5.37 11.76 10.34
N ASP A 171 4.53 10.93 10.96
CA ASP A 171 4.86 10.38 12.29
C ASP A 171 5.26 8.92 12.29
N TRP A 172 4.31 8.02 12.05
CA TRP A 172 4.48 6.58 12.22
C TRP A 172 4.22 5.83 10.91
N CYS A 173 5.21 5.06 10.47
CA CYS A 173 5.10 4.20 9.31
C CYS A 173 5.29 2.73 9.69
N LEU A 174 4.35 1.88 9.29
CA LEU A 174 4.53 0.44 9.26
C LEU A 174 4.34 -0.09 7.84
N VAL A 175 5.38 -0.72 7.30
CA VAL A 175 5.36 -1.33 5.97
C VAL A 175 5.70 -2.80 6.07
N SER A 176 4.85 -3.63 5.47
CA SER A 176 5.04 -5.07 5.40
C SER A 176 4.80 -5.58 3.98
N SER A 177 5.71 -6.41 3.50
CA SER A 177 5.55 -7.04 2.19
C SER A 177 5.96 -8.52 2.21
N ILE A 178 5.18 -9.33 1.50
CA ILE A 178 5.51 -10.73 1.23
C ILE A 178 5.42 -10.92 -0.28
N CYS A 179 6.51 -11.37 -0.90
CA CYS A 179 6.54 -11.70 -2.32
C CYS A 179 7.15 -13.08 -2.59
N GLY A 180 6.75 -13.73 -3.69
CA GLY A 180 7.46 -14.92 -4.16
C GLY A 180 8.82 -14.58 -4.75
N ASP A 181 8.91 -13.61 -5.67
CA ASP A 181 10.16 -13.38 -6.40
C ASP A 181 10.88 -12.08 -6.03
N TRP A 182 10.31 -10.93 -6.39
CA TRP A 182 10.95 -9.63 -6.28
C TRP A 182 10.14 -8.69 -5.38
N CYS A 183 10.78 -8.17 -4.34
CA CYS A 183 10.19 -7.12 -3.50
C CYS A 183 11.09 -5.90 -3.40
N LEU A 184 10.50 -4.73 -3.64
CA LEU A 184 11.07 -3.44 -3.34
C LEU A 184 10.21 -2.73 -2.30
N VAL A 185 10.80 -2.40 -1.15
CA VAL A 185 10.13 -1.64 -0.10
C VAL A 185 10.88 -0.35 0.17
N SER A 186 10.14 0.75 0.19
CA SER A 186 10.64 2.08 0.52
C SER A 186 9.72 2.77 1.50
N SER A 187 10.32 3.43 2.48
CA SER A 187 9.59 4.18 3.51
C SER A 187 10.36 5.44 3.89
N ILE A 188 9.62 6.53 4.03
CA ILE A 188 10.12 7.79 4.57
C ILE A 188 9.16 8.19 5.69
N CYS A 189 9.69 8.43 6.88
CA CYS A 189 8.90 8.86 8.02
C CYS A 189 9.62 9.95 8.82
N GLY A 190 8.87 10.81 9.51
CA GLY A 190 9.46 11.82 10.37
C GLY A 190 9.93 11.26 11.70
N TYR A 191 9.19 10.36 12.35
CA TYR A 191 9.57 9.90 13.70
C TYR A 191 9.90 8.40 13.76
N TRP A 192 8.93 7.53 13.49
CA TRP A 192 9.07 6.08 13.67
C TRP A 192 8.80 5.30 12.39
N CYS A 193 9.75 4.44 12.01
CA CYS A 193 9.63 3.52 10.88
C CYS A 193 9.77 2.07 11.31
N LEU A 194 8.85 1.22 10.87
CA LEU A 194 9.02 -0.23 10.88
C LEU A 194 8.83 -0.77 9.47
N VAL A 195 9.86 -1.41 8.94
CA VAL A 195 9.83 -2.05 7.62
C VAL A 195 10.15 -3.53 7.74
N SER A 196 9.29 -4.34 7.15
CA SER A 196 9.45 -5.79 7.09
C SER A 196 9.23 -6.30 5.67
N SER A 197 10.12 -7.15 5.19
CA SER A 197 9.97 -7.81 3.89
C SER A 197 10.36 -9.28 3.96
N ILE A 198 9.57 -10.12 3.29
CA ILE A 198 9.87 -11.53 3.05
C ILE A 198 9.80 -11.77 1.56
N CYS A 199 10.87 -12.28 0.96
CA CYS A 199 10.91 -12.61 -0.46
C CYS A 199 11.60 -13.96 -0.73
N GLY A 200 11.20 -14.63 -1.80
CA GLY A 200 11.85 -15.88 -2.22
C GLY A 200 13.16 -15.66 -2.97
N TYR A 201 13.32 -14.61 -3.79
CA TYR A 201 14.51 -14.47 -4.62
C TYR A 201 15.30 -13.18 -4.37
N TRP A 202 14.68 -12.02 -4.51
CA TRP A 202 15.36 -10.72 -4.44
C TRP A 202 14.56 -9.74 -3.59
N CYS A 203 15.22 -9.07 -2.65
CA CYS A 203 14.63 -7.95 -1.94
C CYS A 203 15.57 -6.76 -1.78
N LEU A 204 15.02 -5.58 -2.06
CA LEU A 204 15.57 -4.29 -1.71
C LEU A 204 14.68 -3.64 -0.65
N VAL A 205 15.24 -3.30 0.50
CA VAL A 205 14.57 -2.50 1.53
C VAL A 205 15.32 -1.20 1.74
N SER A 206 14.59 -0.10 1.73
CA SER A 206 15.10 1.23 2.02
C SER A 206 14.20 1.94 3.03
N SER A 207 14.82 2.59 4.01
CA SER A 207 14.11 3.35 5.05
C SER A 207 14.87 4.61 5.39
N ILE A 208 14.13 5.71 5.52
CA ILE A 208 14.64 6.97 6.04
C ILE A 208 13.69 7.40 7.15
N CYS A 209 14.20 7.62 8.35
CA CYS A 209 13.43 8.14 9.47
C CYS A 209 14.13 9.30 10.16
N GLY A 210 13.38 10.19 10.81
CA GLY A 210 13.97 11.22 11.65
C GLY A 210 14.53 10.64 12.95
N ASP A 211 13.82 9.76 13.65
CA ASP A 211 14.29 9.31 14.97
C ASP A 211 14.61 7.81 15.02
N TRP A 212 13.59 6.95 14.89
CA TRP A 212 13.70 5.50 15.12
C TRP A 212 13.36 4.70 13.87
N CYS A 213 14.28 3.82 13.45
CA CYS A 213 14.07 2.88 12.36
C CYS A 213 14.30 1.44 12.80
N LEU A 214 13.35 0.57 12.48
CA LEU A 214 13.54 -0.88 12.49
C LEU A 214 13.32 -1.45 11.10
N VAL A 215 14.34 -2.11 10.55
CA VAL A 215 14.28 -2.80 9.27
C VAL A 215 14.54 -4.27 9.46
N SER A 216 13.66 -5.10 8.92
CA SER A 216 13.82 -6.55 8.89
C SER A 216 13.60 -7.07 7.47
N SER A 217 14.51 -7.92 7.00
CA SER A 217 14.38 -8.56 5.68
C SER A 217 14.78 -10.03 5.74
N ILE A 218 13.96 -10.87 5.10
CA ILE A 218 14.24 -12.29 4.89
C ILE A 218 14.16 -12.57 3.39
N CYS A 219 15.24 -13.06 2.81
CA CYS A 219 15.34 -13.34 1.38
C CYS A 219 15.93 -14.72 1.10
N GLY A 220 15.41 -15.43 0.10
CA GLY A 220 16.02 -16.69 -0.33
C GLY A 220 17.40 -16.53 -0.97
N ASN A 221 17.64 -15.54 -1.85
CA ASN A 221 18.95 -15.40 -2.50
C ASN A 221 19.64 -14.05 -2.23
N TRP A 222 19.08 -12.93 -2.71
CA TRP A 222 19.76 -11.62 -2.69
C TRP A 222 18.98 -10.58 -1.88
N CYS A 223 19.62 -10.05 -0.84
CA CYS A 223 19.07 -9.00 0.00
C CYS A 223 19.93 -7.74 0.02
N LEU A 224 19.30 -6.60 -0.19
CA LEU A 224 19.92 -5.28 -0.06
C LEU A 224 19.10 -4.47 0.94
N VAL A 225 19.73 -4.03 2.02
CA VAL A 225 19.09 -3.24 3.07
C VAL A 225 19.81 -1.93 3.28
N PHE A 226 19.07 -0.82 3.19
CA PHE A 226 19.55 0.52 3.45
C PHE A 226 18.67 1.19 4.51
N SER A 227 19.29 1.72 5.56
CA SER A 227 18.59 2.49 6.58
C SER A 227 19.36 3.76 6.94
N ILE A 228 18.63 4.86 7.04
CA ILE A 228 19.14 6.14 7.54
C ILE A 228 18.17 6.59 8.64
N CYS A 229 18.69 6.87 9.83
CA CYS A 229 17.91 7.44 10.93
C CYS A 229 18.67 8.59 11.60
N GLY A 230 17.96 9.48 12.29
CA GLY A 230 18.60 10.47 13.16
C GLY A 230 19.13 9.84 14.43
N ASP A 231 18.37 9.02 15.14
CA ASP A 231 18.80 8.58 16.48
C ASP A 231 19.10 7.07 16.54
N TRP A 232 18.08 6.21 16.36
CA TRP A 232 18.18 4.77 16.60
C TRP A 232 17.89 3.94 15.34
N CYS A 233 18.84 3.10 14.94
CA CYS A 233 18.71 2.18 13.81
C CYS A 233 18.85 0.72 14.27
N LEU A 234 17.86 -0.12 13.97
CA LEU A 234 17.92 -1.57 14.14
C LEU A 234 17.74 -2.23 12.78
N VAL A 235 18.76 -2.93 12.28
CA VAL A 235 18.69 -3.64 11.00
C VAL A 235 18.96 -5.12 11.17
N PHE A 236 18.01 -5.94 10.73
CA PHE A 236 18.11 -7.39 10.71
C PHE A 236 17.94 -7.90 9.28
N SER A 237 18.88 -8.70 8.80
CA SER A 237 18.76 -9.34 7.48
C SER A 237 19.15 -10.81 7.52
N ILE A 238 18.34 -11.67 6.90
CA ILE A 238 18.64 -13.07 6.67
C ILE A 238 18.56 -13.33 5.18
N CYS A 239 19.61 -13.89 4.59
CA CYS A 239 19.64 -14.23 3.17
C CYS A 239 20.24 -15.62 2.90
N GLY A 240 19.87 -16.28 1.81
CA GLY A 240 20.56 -17.52 1.42
C GLY A 240 21.94 -17.24 0.82
N ASP A 241 22.03 -16.36 -0.18
CA ASP A 241 23.27 -16.19 -0.94
C ASP A 241 24.03 -14.91 -0.62
N TRP A 242 23.47 -13.74 -0.98
CA TRP A 242 24.14 -12.45 -0.91
C TRP A 242 23.34 -11.45 -0.08
N CYS A 243 23.97 -10.85 0.94
CA CYS A 243 23.40 -9.71 1.64
C CYS A 243 24.36 -8.54 1.70
N LEU A 244 23.82 -7.36 1.42
CA LEU A 244 24.45 -6.10 1.70
C LEU A 244 23.56 -5.31 2.64
N VAL A 245 24.13 -4.92 3.78
CA VAL A 245 23.47 -4.03 4.74
C VAL A 245 24.29 -2.76 4.88
N SER A 246 23.61 -1.62 4.73
CA SER A 246 24.18 -0.31 5.01
C SER A 246 23.26 0.46 5.93
N SER A 247 23.83 0.99 7.02
CA SER A 247 23.10 1.78 8.01
C SER A 247 23.86 3.05 8.36
N ILE A 248 23.14 4.15 8.52
CA ILE A 248 23.67 5.43 9.01
C ILE A 248 22.72 5.92 10.09
N CYS A 249 23.25 6.18 11.29
CA CYS A 249 22.50 6.78 12.39
C CYS A 249 23.29 7.90 13.06
N GLY A 250 22.60 8.81 13.74
CA GLY A 250 23.23 9.80 14.61
C GLY A 250 23.73 9.17 15.90
N ASP A 251 22.94 8.36 16.61
CA ASP A 251 23.35 7.92 17.95
C ASP A 251 23.63 6.40 18.02
N TRP A 252 22.60 5.56 17.92
CA TRP A 252 22.68 4.12 18.18
C TRP A 252 22.36 3.29 16.94
N CYS A 253 23.25 2.38 16.57
CA CYS A 253 23.04 1.42 15.50
C CYS A 253 23.26 -0.01 15.97
N LEU A 254 22.32 -0.90 15.68
CA LEU A 254 22.52 -2.35 15.77
C LEU A 254 22.24 -2.97 14.41
N VAL A 255 23.24 -3.67 13.87
CA VAL A 255 23.09 -4.42 12.62
C VAL A 255 23.39 -5.89 12.88
N SER A 256 22.47 -6.75 12.45
CA SER A 256 22.66 -8.20 12.46
C SER A 256 22.32 -8.78 11.10
N SER A 257 23.27 -9.49 10.48
CA SER A 257 23.08 -10.13 9.19
C SER A 257 23.53 -11.60 9.21
N ILE A 258 22.71 -12.49 8.68
CA ILE A 258 23.04 -13.92 8.52
C ILE A 258 22.89 -14.29 7.05
N CYS A 259 23.94 -14.82 6.42
CA CYS A 259 23.81 -15.40 5.09
C CYS A 259 24.56 -16.71 4.87
N GLY A 260 24.13 -17.49 3.88
CA GLY A 260 24.82 -18.72 3.50
C GLY A 260 26.17 -18.45 2.85
N TYR A 261 26.29 -17.46 1.95
CA TYR A 261 27.51 -17.26 1.19
C TYR A 261 28.25 -15.94 1.48
N TRP A 262 27.73 -14.82 0.99
CA TRP A 262 28.41 -13.51 1.01
C TRP A 262 27.64 -12.49 1.84
N VAL A 263 28.34 -11.83 2.74
CA VAL A 263 27.81 -10.73 3.55
C VAL A 263 28.74 -9.52 3.48
N LEU A 264 28.17 -8.36 3.20
CA LEU A 264 28.82 -7.06 3.39
C LEU A 264 27.97 -6.20 4.32
N VAL A 265 28.55 -5.76 5.44
CA VAL A 265 27.91 -4.83 6.37
C VAL A 265 28.73 -3.56 6.51
N ALA A 266 28.07 -2.43 6.32
CA ALA A 266 28.58 -1.10 6.61
C ALA A 266 27.64 -0.38 7.59
N SER A 267 28.22 0.21 8.62
CA SER A 267 27.49 1.00 9.61
C SER A 267 28.28 2.23 10.00
N ILE A 268 27.61 3.37 10.07
CA ILE A 268 28.18 4.63 10.54
C ILE A 268 27.24 5.15 11.63
N CYS A 269 27.81 5.41 12.81
CA CYS A 269 27.10 5.90 13.97
C CYS A 269 27.85 7.09 14.58
N GLY A 270 27.16 7.99 15.28
CA GLY A 270 27.82 9.02 16.09
C GLY A 270 28.32 8.46 17.41
N ASP A 271 27.51 7.67 18.14
CA ASP A 271 27.88 7.25 19.50
C ASP A 271 28.16 5.74 19.62
N TRP A 272 27.15 4.89 19.40
CA TRP A 272 27.24 3.43 19.64
C TRP A 272 26.83 2.59 18.43
N CYS A 273 27.70 1.69 17.98
CA CYS A 273 27.35 0.69 16.98
C CYS A 273 27.76 -0.72 17.41
N LEU A 274 26.81 -1.64 17.24
CA LEU A 274 27.03 -3.06 17.35
C LEU A 274 26.70 -3.74 16.03
N VAL A 275 27.70 -4.39 15.42
CA VAL A 275 27.52 -5.17 14.20
C VAL A 275 27.82 -6.64 14.45
N SER A 276 26.89 -7.50 14.05
CA SER A 276 27.06 -8.94 14.02
C SER A 276 26.79 -9.47 12.61
N SER A 277 27.72 -10.25 12.07
CA SER A 277 27.54 -10.91 10.78
C SER A 277 27.95 -12.37 10.85
N ILE A 278 27.12 -13.25 10.31
CA ILE A 278 27.43 -14.68 10.15
C ILE A 278 27.34 -15.01 8.66
N CYS A 279 28.39 -15.60 8.10
CA CYS A 279 28.41 -16.10 6.73
C CYS A 279 29.10 -17.47 6.62
N GLY A 280 28.72 -18.26 5.63
CA GLY A 280 29.38 -19.55 5.36
C GLY A 280 30.67 -19.44 4.55
N TYR A 281 30.86 -18.36 3.77
CA TYR A 281 32.03 -18.22 2.88
C TYR A 281 32.79 -16.91 3.05
N TRP A 282 32.15 -15.75 2.84
CA TRP A 282 32.84 -14.46 2.86
C TRP A 282 32.06 -13.38 3.60
N CYS A 283 32.70 -12.75 4.58
CA CYS A 283 32.14 -11.70 5.41
C CYS A 283 33.07 -10.50 5.39
N LEU A 284 32.52 -9.33 5.07
CA LEU A 284 33.19 -8.05 5.27
C LEU A 284 32.31 -7.15 6.14
N VAL A 285 32.85 -6.70 7.27
CA VAL A 285 32.16 -5.82 8.21
C VAL A 285 32.99 -4.56 8.40
N SER A 286 32.31 -3.42 8.30
CA SER A 286 32.85 -2.10 8.62
C SER A 286 31.88 -1.36 9.53
N SER A 287 32.39 -0.84 10.64
CA SER A 287 31.67 0.04 11.54
C SER A 287 32.55 1.24 11.89
N ILE A 288 31.96 2.43 11.86
CA ILE A 288 32.60 3.68 12.28
C ILE A 288 31.70 4.32 13.33
N CYS A 289 32.25 4.60 14.50
CA CYS A 289 31.58 5.35 15.57
C CYS A 289 32.47 6.47 16.09
N GLY A 290 31.86 7.63 16.32
CA GLY A 290 32.50 8.89 16.69
C GLY A 290 32.67 9.09 18.19
#